data_AF-A0A351I217-F1
#
_entry.id   AF-A0A351I217-F1
#
_cell.length_a   1.000
_cell.length_b   1.000
_cell.length_c   1.000
_cell.angle_alpha   90.00
_cell.angle_beta   90.00
_cell.angle_gamma   90.00
#
_symmetry.space_group_name_H-M   'P 1'
#
loop_
_entity.id
_entity.type
_entity.pdbx_description
1 polymer ?
#
loop_
_entity_poly.entity_id
_entity_poly.type
_entity_poly.pdbx_seq_one_letter_code
_entity_poly.pdbx_strand_id
1 'polypeptide(L)'
;MNSDIRPGIVHRLDRETSGLLAAAKDTQTHVRLSRQFEKHKVFKQYAALVEGHIAFEEGLIDASIGTHPRFHDRKRISYDEKAKEAVTLYRVRKRFKNSTLVDLFPQTGRTHQ
;
A
#
# COMPACT_ATOMS: atom_id res chain seq x y z
N MET A 1 15.58 -10.86 -22.84
CA MET A 1 16.57 -10.95 -21.74
C MET A 1 16.59 -9.56 -21.10
N ASN A 2 16.09 -9.26 -19.91
CA ASN A 2 15.86 -9.98 -18.66
C ASN A 2 14.55 -9.39 -18.10
N SER A 3 13.43 -10.11 -18.13
CA SER A 3 12.27 -9.74 -17.31
C SER A 3 12.34 -10.63 -16.10
N ASP A 4 12.80 -10.08 -14.97
CA ASP A 4 12.87 -10.76 -13.67
C ASP A 4 11.71 -11.76 -13.55
N ILE A 5 12.03 -13.05 -13.64
CA ILE A 5 11.06 -14.10 -13.41
C ILE A 5 10.66 -13.93 -11.95
N ARG A 6 9.48 -13.36 -11.72
CA ARG A 6 8.82 -13.37 -10.42
C ARG A 6 7.87 -14.56 -10.44
N PRO A 7 8.35 -15.79 -10.17
CA PRO A 7 7.55 -16.98 -10.39
C PRO A 7 6.34 -16.94 -9.45
N GLY A 8 5.19 -16.56 -9.99
CA GLY A 8 3.92 -16.55 -9.28
C GLY A 8 3.65 -15.35 -8.36
N ILE A 9 4.55 -14.36 -8.21
CA ILE A 9 4.30 -13.21 -7.31
C ILE A 9 3.23 -12.29 -7.91
N VAL A 10 2.10 -12.12 -7.22
CA VAL A 10 0.93 -11.36 -7.72
C VAL A 10 0.80 -9.95 -7.14
N HIS A 11 1.56 -9.64 -6.09
CA HIS A 11 1.67 -8.30 -5.51
C HIS A 11 3.05 -8.11 -4.88
N ARG A 12 3.35 -6.88 -4.45
CA ARG A 12 4.65 -6.55 -3.84
C ARG A 12 4.47 -5.87 -2.50
N LEU A 13 5.54 -5.91 -1.72
CA LEU A 13 5.79 -5.03 -0.58
C LEU A 13 6.97 -4.11 -0.93
N ASP A 14 7.08 -2.98 -0.23
CA ASP A 14 8.28 -2.16 -0.28
C ASP A 14 9.42 -2.84 0.47
N ARG A 15 10.67 -2.47 0.15
CA ARG A 15 11.86 -3.20 0.60
C ARG A 15 11.96 -3.34 2.12
N GLU A 16 11.57 -2.29 2.85
CA GLU A 16 11.60 -2.24 4.32
C GLU A 16 10.26 -2.65 4.95
N THR A 17 9.27 -3.05 4.15
CA THR A 17 7.95 -3.47 4.62
C THR A 17 7.92 -4.99 4.79
N SER A 18 7.78 -5.43 6.03
CA SER A 18 7.52 -6.83 6.35
C SER A 18 6.03 -7.18 6.17
N GLY A 19 5.72 -8.47 6.02
CA GLY A 19 4.33 -8.93 6.04
C GLY A 19 4.06 -10.09 5.09
N LEU A 20 2.78 -10.23 4.73
CA LEU A 20 2.29 -11.30 3.88
C LEU A 20 2.56 -11.02 2.41
N LEU A 21 3.07 -12.02 1.69
CA LEU A 21 3.20 -12.04 0.24
C LEU A 21 2.50 -13.29 -0.31
N ALA A 22 1.66 -13.10 -1.33
CA ALA A 22 1.01 -14.18 -2.04
C ALA A 22 1.79 -14.56 -3.31
N ALA A 23 2.07 -15.85 -3.46
CA ALA A 23 2.68 -16.43 -4.66
C ALA A 23 1.79 -17.56 -5.20
N ALA A 24 1.41 -17.46 -6.47
CA ALA A 24 0.70 -18.49 -7.19
C ALA A 24 1.64 -19.64 -7.58
N LYS A 25 1.18 -20.88 -7.43
CA LYS A 25 1.96 -22.08 -7.76
C LYS A 25 1.73 -22.57 -9.20
N ASP A 26 0.78 -21.98 -9.91
CA ASP A 26 0.43 -22.30 -11.28
C ASP A 26 -0.10 -21.05 -12.02
N THR A 27 -0.08 -21.10 -13.36
CA THR A 27 -0.46 -19.98 -14.23
C THR A 27 -1.93 -19.59 -14.09
N GLN A 28 -2.84 -20.54 -13.90
CA GLN A 28 -4.27 -20.27 -13.79
C GLN A 28 -4.56 -19.48 -12.50
N THR A 29 -3.97 -19.91 -11.39
CA THR A 29 -4.06 -19.22 -10.09
C THR A 29 -3.40 -17.85 -10.17
N HIS A 30 -2.24 -17.72 -10.83
CA HIS A 30 -1.56 -16.43 -11.02
C HIS A 30 -2.49 -15.41 -11.71
N VAL A 31 -3.09 -15.79 -12.84
CA VAL A 31 -4.02 -14.90 -13.56
C VAL A 31 -5.23 -14.53 -12.71
N ARG A 32 -5.80 -15.49 -11.97
CA ARG A 32 -6.98 -15.24 -11.11
C ARG A 32 -6.67 -14.31 -9.95
N LEU A 33 -5.55 -14.52 -9.26
CA LEU A 33 -5.14 -13.68 -8.14
C LEU A 33 -4.76 -12.28 -8.63
N SER A 34 -3.96 -12.15 -9.69
CA SER A 34 -3.60 -10.84 -10.27
C SER A 34 -4.84 -10.01 -10.64
N ARG A 35 -5.87 -10.64 -11.22
CA ARG A 35 -7.17 -9.98 -11.49
C ARG A 35 -7.91 -9.53 -10.23
N GLN A 36 -7.78 -10.24 -9.11
CA GLN A 36 -8.41 -9.80 -7.86
C GLN A 36 -7.70 -8.57 -7.28
N PHE A 37 -6.36 -8.53 -7.35
CA PHE A 37 -5.59 -7.34 -6.96
C PHE A 37 -5.90 -6.14 -7.87
N GLU A 38 -5.94 -6.35 -9.19
CA GLU A 38 -6.29 -5.33 -10.17
C GLU A 38 -7.71 -4.77 -9.95
N LYS A 39 -8.67 -5.63 -9.59
CA LYS A 39 -10.06 -5.25 -9.30
C LYS A 39 -10.30 -4.81 -7.84
N HIS A 40 -9.25 -4.59 -7.06
CA HIS A 40 -9.35 -4.16 -5.65
C HIS A 40 -10.24 -5.07 -4.77
N LYS A 41 -10.29 -6.37 -5.07
CA LYS A 41 -11.10 -7.35 -4.32
C LYS A 41 -10.38 -7.96 -3.12
N VAL A 42 -9.06 -7.75 -3.03
CA VAL A 42 -8.23 -8.29 -1.96
C VAL A 42 -8.23 -7.32 -0.79
N PHE A 43 -8.74 -7.77 0.34
CA PHE A 43 -8.61 -7.06 1.60
C PHE A 43 -7.15 -7.12 2.08
N LYS A 44 -6.60 -5.97 2.45
CA LYS A 44 -5.24 -5.84 2.98
C LYS A 44 -5.31 -5.05 4.28
N GLN A 45 -4.60 -5.53 5.29
CA GLN A 45 -4.39 -4.82 6.55
C GLN A 45 -2.91 -4.79 6.87
N TYR A 46 -2.42 -3.61 7.23
CA TYR A 46 -1.07 -3.39 7.74
C TYR A 46 -1.15 -2.81 9.14
N ALA A 47 -0.13 -3.05 9.95
CA ALA A 47 0.07 -2.34 11.21
C ALA A 47 1.28 -1.42 11.08
N ALA A 48 1.15 -0.17 11.53
CA ALA A 48 2.23 0.80 11.50
C ALA A 48 2.33 1.54 12.82
N LEU A 49 3.56 1.76 13.31
CA LEU A 49 3.83 2.70 14.39
C LEU A 49 4.17 4.04 13.76
N VAL A 50 3.31 5.03 13.97
CA VAL A 50 3.50 6.40 13.45
C VAL A 50 3.90 7.35 14.55
N GLU A 51 4.63 8.39 14.19
CA GLU A 51 5.03 9.46 15.10
C GLU A 51 3.81 10.30 15.53
N GLY A 52 3.79 10.71 16.80
CA GLY A 52 2.77 11.58 17.36
C GLY A 52 1.49 10.89 17.82
N HIS A 53 0.52 11.72 18.19
CA HIS A 53 -0.76 11.30 18.76
C HIS A 53 -1.90 11.57 17.76
N ILE A 54 -2.45 10.52 17.17
CA ILE A 54 -3.61 10.64 16.29
C ILE A 54 -4.86 10.86 17.13
N ALA A 55 -5.53 12.00 16.94
CA ALA A 55 -6.68 12.40 17.74
C ALA A 55 -7.89 11.48 17.54
N PHE A 56 -8.25 11.18 16.29
CA PHE A 56 -9.43 10.38 15.95
C PHE A 56 -9.15 8.88 16.03
N GLU A 57 -10.17 8.08 16.34
CA GLU A 57 -10.02 6.62 16.43
C GLU A 57 -9.93 5.95 15.06
N GLU A 58 -10.54 6.53 14.03
CA GLU A 58 -10.46 6.05 12.66
C GLU A 58 -10.62 7.22 11.69
N GLY A 59 -10.27 6.99 10.44
CA GLY A 59 -10.44 7.99 9.40
C GLY A 59 -10.06 7.50 8.01
N LEU A 60 -10.30 8.38 7.03
CA LEU A 60 -9.96 8.19 5.63
C LEU A 60 -8.80 9.11 5.25
N ILE A 61 -7.76 8.52 4.68
CA ILE A 61 -6.69 9.25 4.01
C ILE A 61 -6.98 9.13 2.51
N ASP A 62 -7.47 10.21 1.93
CA ASP A 62 -7.70 10.36 0.49
C ASP A 62 -6.74 11.43 -0.03
N ALA A 63 -5.60 10.97 -0.56
CA ALA A 63 -4.52 11.84 -1.01
C ALA A 63 -3.79 11.21 -2.19
N SER A 64 -4.00 11.77 -3.38
CA SER A 64 -3.37 11.30 -4.62
C SER A 64 -1.84 11.26 -4.53
N ILE A 65 -1.26 10.21 -5.10
CA ILE A 65 0.18 9.98 -5.11
C ILE A 65 0.74 10.17 -6.52
N GLY A 66 1.73 11.05 -6.64
CA GLY A 66 2.46 11.34 -7.86
C GLY A 66 3.95 11.02 -7.75
N THR A 67 4.67 11.25 -8.85
CA THR A 67 6.13 11.20 -8.86
C THR A 67 6.71 12.41 -8.16
N HIS A 68 7.78 12.25 -7.39
CA HIS A 68 8.43 13.37 -6.73
C HIS A 68 9.07 14.31 -7.78
N PRO A 69 8.85 15.63 -7.69
CA PRO A 69 9.22 16.57 -8.76
C PRO A 69 10.73 16.65 -9.03
N ARG A 70 11.56 16.36 -8.02
CA ARG A 70 13.03 16.36 -8.13
C ARG A 70 13.67 14.97 -8.23
N PHE A 71 12.95 13.92 -7.85
CA PHE A 71 13.51 12.56 -7.70
C PHE A 71 12.54 11.58 -8.35
N HIS A 72 12.71 11.34 -9.65
CA HIS A 72 11.70 10.62 -10.45
C HIS A 72 11.46 9.16 -10.02
N ASP A 73 12.40 8.58 -9.28
CA ASP A 73 12.33 7.25 -8.65
C ASP A 73 11.46 7.24 -7.38
N ARG A 74 11.17 8.40 -6.79
CA ARG A 74 10.39 8.53 -5.54
C ARG A 74 8.94 8.91 -5.80
N LYS A 75 8.08 8.54 -4.86
CA LYS A 75 6.65 8.90 -4.83
C LYS A 75 6.36 9.81 -3.65
N ARG A 76 5.37 10.69 -3.81
CA ARG A 76 4.87 11.56 -2.75
C ARG A 76 3.41 11.91 -3.02
N ILE A 77 2.74 12.45 -2.00
CA ILE A 77 1.46 13.14 -2.19
C ILE A 77 1.64 14.24 -3.23
N SER A 78 0.80 14.24 -4.26
CA SER A 78 0.81 15.24 -5.32
C SER A 78 -0.61 15.58 -5.76
N TYR A 79 -0.78 16.83 -6.16
CA TYR A 79 -2.03 17.37 -6.69
C TYR A 79 -1.96 17.62 -8.21
N ASP A 80 -0.89 17.15 -8.86
CA ASP A 80 -0.76 17.22 -10.31
C ASP A 80 -1.80 16.34 -11.02
N GLU A 81 -2.19 16.70 -12.24
CA GLU A 81 -3.15 15.92 -13.05
C GLU A 81 -2.71 14.45 -13.30
N LYS A 82 -1.40 14.19 -13.25
CA LYS A 82 -0.83 12.86 -13.44
C LYS A 82 -0.75 12.05 -12.14
N ALA A 83 -1.09 12.65 -10.99
CA ALA A 83 -1.14 11.94 -9.73
C ALA A 83 -2.27 10.91 -9.78
N LYS A 84 -2.04 9.76 -9.14
CA LYS A 84 -3.01 8.67 -9.11
C LYS A 84 -3.72 8.67 -7.77
N GLU A 85 -5.03 8.53 -7.82
CA GLU A 85 -5.86 8.36 -6.63
C GLU A 85 -5.29 7.26 -5.73
N ALA A 86 -5.20 7.59 -4.45
CA ALA A 86 -4.73 6.71 -3.40
C ALA A 86 -5.56 6.91 -2.12
N VAL A 87 -6.23 5.83 -1.71
CA VAL A 87 -7.18 5.83 -0.60
C VAL A 87 -6.80 4.76 0.42
N THR A 88 -6.64 5.18 1.67
CA THR A 88 -6.33 4.30 2.82
C THR A 88 -7.23 4.65 4.00
N LEU A 89 -7.97 3.67 4.51
CA LEU A 89 -8.64 3.80 5.81
C LEU A 89 -7.64 3.48 6.91
N TYR A 90 -7.74 4.14 8.07
CA TYR A 90 -6.96 3.80 9.25
C TYR A 90 -7.84 3.63 10.48
N ARG A 91 -7.35 2.85 11.44
CA ARG A 91 -7.91 2.75 12.78
C ARG A 91 -6.79 2.76 13.81
N VAL A 92 -6.91 3.59 14.85
CA VAL A 92 -5.99 3.62 15.98
C VAL A 92 -6.17 2.35 16.80
N ARG A 93 -5.08 1.62 16.97
CA ARG A 93 -5.04 0.42 17.80
C ARG A 93 -4.55 0.72 19.22
N LYS A 94 -3.52 1.55 19.34
CA LYS A 94 -2.97 1.96 20.65
C LYS A 94 -2.21 3.27 20.55
N ARG A 95 -2.40 4.15 21.53
CA ARG A 95 -1.64 5.39 21.66
C ARG A 95 -0.54 5.21 22.72
N PHE A 96 0.65 5.70 22.41
CA PHE A 96 1.79 5.80 23.31
C PHE A 96 2.11 7.27 23.56
N LYS A 97 3.16 7.56 24.32
CA LYS A 97 3.54 8.93 24.69
C LYS A 97 3.81 9.82 23.46
N ASN A 98 4.59 9.33 22.50
CA ASN A 98 5.03 10.10 21.31
C ASN A 98 4.75 9.36 19.99
N SER A 99 3.90 8.33 20.01
CA SER A 99 3.62 7.51 18.84
C SER A 99 2.25 6.85 18.93
N THR A 100 1.72 6.44 17.79
CA THR A 100 0.44 5.74 17.69
C THR A 100 0.60 4.49 16.84
N LEU A 101 0.19 3.34 17.35
CA LEU A 101 0.04 2.12 16.57
C LEU A 101 -1.32 2.17 15.87
N VAL A 102 -1.31 2.06 14.54
CA VAL A 102 -2.50 2.09 13.69
C VAL A 102 -2.60 0.84 12.83
N ASP A 103 -3.81 0.37 12.61
CA ASP A 103 -4.16 -0.53 11.52
C ASP A 103 -4.50 0.30 10.28
N LEU A 104 -4.01 -0.12 9.12
CA LEU A 104 -4.14 0.55 7.83
C LEU A 104 -4.79 -0.40 6.82
N PHE A 105 -5.81 0.08 6.12
CA PHE A 105 -6.61 -0.68 5.16
C PHE A 105 -6.58 0.02 3.78
N PRO A 106 -5.49 -0.16 3.00
CA PRO A 106 -5.36 0.48 1.69
C PRO A 106 -6.35 -0.10 0.68
N GLN A 107 -7.24 0.75 0.19
CA GLN A 107 -8.25 0.39 -0.82
C GLN A 107 -7.62 0.35 -2.22
N THR A 108 -6.69 1.26 -2.48
CA THR A 108 -5.81 1.25 -3.65
C THR A 108 -4.47 0.57 -3.36
N GLY A 109 -3.57 0.50 -4.34
CA GLY A 109 -2.26 -0.15 -4.19
C GLY A 109 -1.15 0.60 -4.90
N ARG A 110 -1.00 1.90 -4.61
CA ARG A 110 0.06 2.72 -5.21
C ARG A 110 1.40 2.46 -4.51
N THR A 111 2.49 2.72 -5.21
CA THR A 111 3.84 2.62 -4.64
C THR A 111 4.01 3.65 -3.51
N HIS A 112 4.48 3.21 -2.34
CA HIS A 112 4.63 4.01 -1.11
C HIS A 112 3.31 4.64 -0.61
N GLN A 113 2.20 3.94 -0.81
CA GLN A 113 0.89 4.29 -0.22
C GLN A 113 0.80 3.84 1.24
#